data_AF-A0A6G6SI90-F1
#
_entry.id   AF-A0A6G6SI90-F1
#
_cell.length_a   1.000
_cell.length_b   1.000
_cell.length_c   1.000
_cell.angle_alpha   90.00
_cell.angle_beta   90.00
_cell.angle_gamma   90.00
#
_symmetry.space_group_name_H-M   'P 1'
#
loop_
_entity.id
_entity.type
_entity.pdbx_description
1 polymer ?
#
loop_
_entity_poly.entity_id
_entity_poly.type
_entity_poly.pdbx_seq_one_letter_code
_entity_poly.pdbx_strand_id
1 'polypeptide(L)'
;MFKNIKTTLFLAICFILPTTAQASVVLESTRIIYIAKSHGATITVQNPDPNPYLIQSWIGNENSDAPLADPLFITTPPLFRLDAEQSNTLRIVQMENKGELPKDKQSVFWLNVKAIPASNPDATNTLLISINSRIKLFYTPEGLSQNDFDLAYKNLKLSVSNNQLHIENPTPYYVTFSTLSVGDYKFNRPEMLSPESNYSWNLPNGTNGKITWNAVNSYGGLTELLTK
;
A
#
# COMPACT_ATOMS: atom_id res chain seq x y z
N MET A 1 20.46 -51.87 16.38
CA MET A 1 19.65 -50.69 16.76
C MET A 1 20.20 -49.35 16.24
N PHE A 2 21.48 -49.24 15.87
CA PHE A 2 22.10 -47.98 15.39
C PHE A 2 21.95 -47.64 13.89
N LYS A 3 21.37 -48.54 13.08
CA LYS A 3 21.30 -48.35 11.60
C LYS A 3 20.19 -47.40 11.16
N ASN A 4 19.14 -47.22 11.98
CA ASN A 4 17.99 -46.35 11.65
C ASN A 4 18.20 -44.89 12.10
N ILE A 5 19.11 -44.60 13.03
CA ILE A 5 19.39 -43.24 13.52
C ILE A 5 20.00 -42.36 12.42
N LYS A 6 20.89 -42.92 11.58
CA LYS A 6 21.50 -42.17 10.47
C LYS A 6 20.48 -41.81 9.39
N THR A 7 19.51 -42.68 9.14
CA THR A 7 18.45 -42.47 8.16
C THR A 7 17.44 -41.42 8.65
N THR A 8 17.10 -41.42 9.95
CA THR A 8 16.23 -40.38 10.53
C THR A 8 16.92 -39.01 10.59
N LEU A 9 18.24 -38.96 10.85
CA LEU A 9 19.00 -37.70 10.85
C LEU A 9 19.11 -37.08 9.45
N PHE A 10 19.21 -37.91 8.40
CA PHE A 10 19.26 -37.45 7.01
C PHE A 10 17.90 -36.87 6.56
N LEU A 11 16.79 -37.44 7.02
CA LEU A 11 15.45 -36.95 6.68
C LEU A 11 15.09 -35.64 7.41
N ALA A 12 15.64 -35.38 8.59
CA ALA A 12 15.45 -34.14 9.34
C ALA A 12 16.20 -32.93 8.73
N ILE A 13 17.31 -33.16 8.02
CA ILE A 13 18.10 -32.09 7.38
C ILE A 13 17.41 -31.53 6.12
N CYS A 14 16.58 -32.32 5.42
CA CYS A 14 15.87 -31.84 4.22
C CYS A 14 14.75 -30.83 4.51
N PHE A 15 14.31 -30.68 5.77
CA PHE A 15 13.23 -29.74 6.13
C PHE A 15 13.71 -28.31 6.44
N ILE A 16 15.01 -28.03 6.33
CA ILE A 16 15.60 -26.72 6.67
C ILE A 16 16.07 -25.95 5.43
N LEU A 17 15.61 -26.30 4.22
CA LEU A 17 15.90 -25.49 3.05
C LEU A 17 15.12 -24.17 3.15
N PRO A 18 15.79 -23.00 3.31
CA PRO A 18 15.08 -21.73 3.29
C PRO A 18 14.50 -21.56 1.88
N THR A 19 13.19 -21.37 1.80
CA THR A 19 12.56 -20.88 0.57
C THR A 19 13.07 -19.48 0.32
N THR A 20 14.00 -19.31 -0.63
CA THR A 20 14.41 -17.98 -1.08
C THR A 20 13.22 -17.34 -1.78
N ALA A 21 12.53 -16.43 -1.09
CA ALA A 21 11.56 -15.56 -1.73
C ALA A 21 12.33 -14.61 -2.66
N GLN A 22 12.15 -14.76 -3.97
CA GLN A 22 12.71 -13.85 -4.97
C GLN A 22 11.83 -12.59 -4.96
N ALA A 23 12.35 -11.49 -4.44
CA ALA A 23 11.67 -10.20 -4.43
C ALA A 23 12.56 -9.18 -5.12
N SER A 24 12.16 -8.70 -6.28
CA SER A 24 13.04 -7.89 -7.13
C SER A 24 13.40 -6.52 -6.53
N VAL A 25 12.40 -5.72 -6.19
CA VAL A 25 12.56 -4.43 -5.51
C VAL A 25 11.46 -4.28 -4.48
N VAL A 26 11.85 -3.91 -3.26
CA VAL A 26 10.96 -3.85 -2.09
C VAL A 26 10.90 -2.42 -1.56
N LEU A 27 9.70 -1.99 -1.17
CA LEU A 27 9.46 -0.74 -0.45
C LEU A 27 9.29 -1.04 1.05
N GLU A 28 9.83 -0.19 1.92
CA GLU A 28 9.73 -0.39 3.38
C GLU A 28 8.29 -0.28 3.93
N SER A 29 7.38 0.33 3.17
CA SER A 29 5.98 0.53 3.56
C SER A 29 5.03 0.40 2.37
N THR A 30 3.77 0.09 2.67
CA THR A 30 2.67 0.02 1.69
C THR A 30 1.91 1.33 1.53
N ARG A 31 2.30 2.37 2.29
CA ARG A 31 1.74 3.73 2.24
C ARG A 31 2.66 4.75 2.91
N ILE A 32 2.45 6.01 2.59
CA ILE A 32 3.22 7.13 3.15
C ILE A 32 2.23 8.15 3.71
N ILE A 33 2.50 8.63 4.92
CA ILE A 33 1.78 9.75 5.51
C ILE A 33 2.68 10.98 5.40
N TYR A 34 2.29 11.93 4.57
CA TYR A 34 2.91 13.24 4.46
C TYR A 34 2.20 14.20 5.41
N ILE A 35 2.87 14.66 6.46
CA ILE A 35 2.32 15.66 7.38
C ILE A 35 2.66 17.04 6.84
N ALA A 36 1.70 17.95 6.71
CA ALA A 36 1.92 19.27 6.12
C ALA A 36 3.08 20.05 6.78
N LYS A 37 3.22 19.94 8.11
CA LYS A 37 4.32 20.55 8.88
C LYS A 37 5.68 19.91 8.64
N SER A 38 5.71 18.64 8.25
CA SER A 38 6.94 17.95 7.87
C SER A 38 7.34 18.40 6.47
N HIS A 39 8.55 18.96 6.31
CA HIS A 39 9.06 19.51 5.04
C HIS A 39 9.44 18.40 4.03
N GLY A 40 8.64 17.34 3.99
CA GLY A 40 8.84 16.14 3.20
C GLY A 40 8.50 14.85 3.96
N ALA A 41 8.30 13.80 3.19
CA ALA A 41 8.25 12.42 3.66
C ALA A 41 9.36 11.61 3.00
N THR A 42 9.73 10.47 3.56
CA THR A 42 10.75 9.58 3.00
C THR A 42 10.21 8.18 2.84
N ILE A 43 10.76 7.45 1.87
CA ILE A 43 10.57 6.01 1.76
C ILE A 43 11.85 5.33 1.27
N THR A 44 12.26 4.24 1.93
CA THR A 44 13.38 3.42 1.48
C THR A 44 12.95 2.39 0.43
N VAL A 45 13.73 2.34 -0.65
CA VAL A 45 13.65 1.34 -1.72
C VAL A 45 14.85 0.42 -1.58
N GLN A 46 14.63 -0.89 -1.60
CA GLN A 46 15.66 -1.90 -1.41
C GLN A 46 15.68 -2.86 -2.59
N ASN A 47 16.87 -3.23 -3.04
CA ASN A 47 17.11 -4.26 -4.04
C ASN A 47 17.83 -5.43 -3.37
N PRO A 48 17.12 -6.48 -2.95
CA PRO A 48 17.76 -7.67 -2.38
C PRO A 48 18.26 -8.64 -3.47
N ASP A 49 17.98 -8.38 -4.75
CA ASP A 49 18.46 -9.21 -5.84
C ASP A 49 19.95 -8.99 -6.12
N PRO A 50 20.63 -9.99 -6.72
CA PRO A 50 22.03 -9.88 -7.13
C PRO A 50 22.25 -9.03 -8.40
N ASN A 51 21.17 -8.54 -9.02
CA ASN A 51 21.23 -7.77 -10.27
C ASN A 51 20.86 -6.30 -10.00
N PRO A 52 21.48 -5.33 -10.69
CA PRO A 52 21.12 -3.93 -10.56
C PRO A 52 19.78 -3.62 -11.26
N TYR A 53 19.05 -2.63 -10.72
CA TYR A 53 17.84 -2.08 -11.32
C TYR A 53 17.99 -0.58 -11.56
N LEU A 54 17.36 -0.10 -12.63
CA LEU A 54 17.08 1.32 -12.79
C LEU A 54 15.73 1.62 -12.13
N ILE A 55 15.74 2.48 -11.12
CA ILE A 55 14.55 2.89 -10.36
C ILE A 55 14.08 4.24 -10.86
N GLN A 56 12.84 4.29 -11.34
CA GLN A 56 12.13 5.52 -11.66
C GLN A 56 11.01 5.75 -10.66
N SER A 57 10.93 6.95 -10.07
CA SER A 57 9.86 7.30 -9.13
C SER A 57 9.15 8.58 -9.53
N TRP A 58 7.83 8.63 -9.29
CA TRP A 58 7.01 9.81 -9.53
C TRP A 58 5.73 9.77 -8.70
N ILE A 59 5.07 10.92 -8.59
CA ILE A 59 3.74 11.03 -7.98
C ILE A 59 2.67 11.08 -9.08
N GLY A 60 1.67 10.22 -8.94
CA GLY A 60 0.47 10.13 -9.77
C GLY A 60 -0.80 10.47 -9.00
N ASN A 61 -1.94 10.47 -9.70
CA ASN A 61 -3.28 10.56 -9.10
C ASN A 61 -3.94 9.17 -9.06
N GLU A 62 -5.21 9.10 -8.66
CA GLU A 62 -5.96 7.82 -8.56
C GLU A 62 -6.18 7.16 -9.93
N ASN A 63 -6.43 7.99 -10.94
CA ASN A 63 -6.96 7.54 -12.23
C ASN A 63 -5.88 7.24 -13.27
N SER A 64 -4.62 7.54 -12.98
CA SER A 64 -3.52 7.39 -13.93
C SER A 64 -2.22 6.95 -13.25
N ASP A 65 -1.56 5.99 -13.88
CA ASP A 65 -0.20 5.59 -13.53
C ASP A 65 0.84 6.54 -14.15
N ALA A 66 0.46 7.43 -15.06
CA ALA A 66 1.37 8.38 -15.68
C ALA A 66 1.78 9.50 -14.71
N PRO A 67 2.99 10.08 -14.86
CA PRO A 67 3.37 11.30 -14.14
C PRO A 67 2.34 12.42 -14.36
N LEU A 68 2.05 13.15 -13.28
CA LEU A 68 1.20 14.35 -13.39
C LEU A 68 1.92 15.41 -14.23
N ALA A 69 1.18 16.05 -15.15
CA ALA A 69 1.69 17.16 -15.94
C ALA A 69 2.07 18.37 -15.06
N ASP A 70 1.34 18.56 -13.96
CA ASP A 70 1.62 19.59 -12.96
C ASP A 70 1.58 18.97 -11.55
N PRO A 71 2.70 18.35 -11.09
CA PRO A 71 2.72 17.63 -9.82
C PRO A 71 2.82 18.58 -8.63
N LEU A 72 1.95 18.40 -7.64
CA LEU A 72 2.05 19.09 -6.33
C LEU A 72 3.18 18.51 -5.46
N PHE A 73 3.54 17.25 -5.70
CA PHE A 73 4.58 16.54 -4.98
C PHE A 73 5.57 15.93 -5.97
N ILE A 74 6.86 16.02 -5.64
CA ILE A 74 7.94 15.43 -6.43
C ILE A 74 8.75 14.46 -5.58
N THR A 75 9.34 13.47 -6.25
CA THR A 75 10.25 12.49 -5.64
C THR A 75 11.69 12.82 -6.01
N THR A 76 12.59 12.72 -5.04
CA THR A 76 14.03 12.96 -5.22
C THR A 76 14.83 11.79 -4.65
N PRO A 77 15.74 11.15 -5.43
CA PRO A 77 15.92 11.34 -6.88
C PRO A 77 14.77 10.71 -7.69
N PRO A 78 14.33 11.30 -8.83
CA PRO A 78 13.26 10.73 -9.67
C PRO A 78 13.72 9.55 -10.54
N LEU A 79 15.03 9.41 -10.76
CA LEU A 79 15.64 8.32 -11.52
C LEU A 79 17.03 8.04 -10.96
N PHE A 80 17.31 6.79 -10.62
CA PHE A 80 18.63 6.38 -10.14
C PHE A 80 18.86 4.89 -10.36
N ARG A 81 20.13 4.49 -10.45
CA ARG A 81 20.52 3.07 -10.46
C ARG A 81 20.61 2.58 -9.01
N LEU A 82 20.04 1.42 -8.75
CA LEU A 82 20.11 0.72 -7.47
C LEU A 82 20.86 -0.59 -7.70
N ASP A 83 22.07 -0.70 -7.16
CA ASP A 83 22.90 -1.89 -7.33
C ASP A 83 22.40 -3.06 -6.47
N ALA A 84 23.00 -4.23 -6.69
CA ALA A 84 22.69 -5.45 -5.95
C ALA A 84 22.84 -5.27 -4.44
N GLU A 85 21.88 -5.80 -3.68
CA GLU A 85 21.85 -5.77 -2.21
C GLU A 85 21.89 -4.35 -1.60
N GLN A 86 21.60 -3.31 -2.38
CA GLN A 86 21.61 -1.93 -1.92
C GLN A 86 20.21 -1.41 -1.57
N SER A 87 20.21 -0.36 -0.74
CA SER A 87 19.04 0.44 -0.41
C SER A 87 19.28 1.91 -0.73
N ASN A 88 18.25 2.60 -1.20
CA ASN A 88 18.27 4.05 -1.36
C ASN A 88 16.99 4.68 -0.80
N THR A 89 17.09 5.90 -0.29
CA THR A 89 15.95 6.62 0.28
C THR A 89 15.43 7.65 -0.72
N LEU A 90 14.16 7.50 -1.10
CA LEU A 90 13.41 8.49 -1.83
C LEU A 90 12.87 9.54 -0.86
N ARG A 91 13.05 10.82 -1.19
CA ARG A 91 12.39 11.93 -0.50
C ARG A 91 11.24 12.44 -1.34
N ILE A 92 10.08 12.62 -0.72
CA ILE A 92 8.91 13.25 -1.30
C ILE A 92 8.80 14.65 -0.72
N VAL A 93 8.74 15.66 -1.58
CA VAL A 93 8.59 17.06 -1.16
C VAL A 93 7.41 17.69 -1.90
N GLN A 94 6.65 18.51 -1.19
CA GLN A 94 5.63 19.36 -1.80
C GLN A 94 6.32 20.52 -2.52
N MET A 95 5.85 20.84 -3.73
CA MET A 95 6.32 22.02 -4.45
C MET A 95 5.69 23.28 -3.86
N GLU A 96 6.53 24.21 -3.41
CA GLU A 96 6.06 25.51 -2.91
C GLU A 96 5.33 26.29 -4.02
N ASN A 97 4.27 27.00 -3.65
CA ASN A 97 3.45 27.85 -4.54
C ASN A 97 2.69 27.10 -5.65
N LYS A 98 2.51 25.78 -5.54
CA LYS A 98 1.65 25.00 -6.45
C LYS A 98 0.49 24.39 -5.70
N GLY A 99 -0.73 24.74 -6.14
CA GLY A 99 -2.01 24.19 -5.70
C GLY A 99 -2.33 24.41 -4.21
N GLU A 100 -3.61 24.63 -3.92
CA GLU A 100 -4.09 24.61 -2.53
C GLU A 100 -4.74 23.25 -2.25
N LEU A 101 -4.28 22.59 -1.18
CA LEU A 101 -4.91 21.39 -0.67
C LEU A 101 -5.89 21.76 0.44
N PRO A 102 -6.99 20.97 0.62
CA PRO A 102 -7.87 21.11 1.77
C PRO A 102 -7.09 21.13 3.08
N LYS A 103 -7.49 22.01 4.00
CA LYS A 103 -6.83 22.20 5.31
C LYS A 103 -7.53 21.44 6.44
N ASP A 104 -8.70 20.91 6.15
CA ASP A 104 -9.64 20.28 7.08
C ASP A 104 -9.79 18.77 6.87
N LYS A 105 -9.32 18.24 5.73
CA LYS A 105 -9.36 16.81 5.41
C LYS A 105 -8.13 16.32 4.66
N GLN A 106 -7.90 15.02 4.73
CA GLN A 106 -6.83 14.39 3.98
C GLN A 106 -7.03 14.52 2.47
N SER A 107 -5.91 14.54 1.76
CA SER A 107 -5.85 14.33 0.31
C SER A 107 -5.04 13.08 0.01
N VAL A 108 -5.35 12.41 -1.10
CA VAL A 108 -4.66 11.17 -1.50
C VAL A 108 -3.99 11.34 -2.85
N PHE A 109 -2.76 10.85 -2.92
CA PHE A 109 -1.92 10.74 -4.11
C PHE A 109 -1.33 9.33 -4.17
N TRP A 110 -0.62 9.01 -5.25
CA TRP A 110 0.03 7.71 -5.40
C TRP A 110 1.50 7.88 -5.72
N LEU A 111 2.36 7.28 -4.91
CA LEU A 111 3.77 7.10 -5.27
C LEU A 111 3.87 5.89 -6.18
N ASN A 112 4.51 6.08 -7.34
CA ASN A 112 4.92 5.02 -8.24
C ASN A 112 6.43 4.83 -8.13
N VAL A 113 6.87 3.57 -7.98
CA VAL A 113 8.27 3.17 -8.01
C VAL A 113 8.42 2.04 -9.02
N LYS A 114 8.95 2.36 -10.19
CA LYS A 114 9.16 1.42 -11.29
C LYS A 114 10.60 0.89 -11.25
N ALA A 115 10.73 -0.42 -11.10
CA ALA A 115 11.98 -1.14 -11.23
C ALA A 115 12.12 -1.67 -12.67
N ILE A 116 13.18 -1.21 -13.34
CA ILE A 116 13.52 -1.61 -14.71
C ILE A 116 14.77 -2.50 -14.64
N PRO A 117 14.67 -3.79 -14.99
CA PRO A 117 15.81 -4.69 -14.93
C PRO A 117 16.88 -4.30 -15.97
N ALA A 118 18.15 -4.58 -15.65
CA ALA A 118 19.21 -4.51 -16.64
C ALA A 118 18.96 -5.50 -17.79
N SER A 119 19.23 -5.08 -19.02
CA SER A 119 19.22 -5.96 -20.19
C SER A 119 20.63 -6.47 -20.49
N ASN A 120 20.73 -7.74 -20.89
CA ASN A 120 21.97 -8.29 -21.43
C ASN A 120 21.97 -8.07 -22.96
N PRO A 121 22.95 -7.33 -23.53
CA PRO A 121 23.01 -7.04 -24.96
C PRO A 121 23.17 -8.30 -25.84
N ASP A 122 23.72 -9.38 -25.30
CA ASP A 122 23.90 -10.65 -26.01
C ASP A 122 22.69 -11.59 -25.89
N ALA A 123 21.67 -11.20 -25.12
CA ALA A 123 20.49 -12.03 -24.92
C ALA A 123 19.57 -12.00 -26.15
N THR A 124 19.40 -13.16 -26.79
CA THR A 124 18.42 -13.35 -27.86
C THR A 124 17.12 -13.91 -27.30
N ASN A 125 15.98 -13.39 -27.76
CA ASN A 125 14.64 -13.87 -27.40
C ASN A 125 14.29 -13.83 -25.90
N THR A 126 14.77 -12.80 -25.18
CA THR A 126 14.44 -12.60 -23.75
C THR A 126 13.22 -11.69 -23.55
N LEU A 127 12.32 -12.11 -22.66
CA LEU A 127 11.25 -11.28 -22.11
C LEU A 127 11.76 -10.55 -20.87
N LEU A 128 11.70 -9.22 -20.87
CA LEU A 128 11.99 -8.39 -19.70
C LEU A 128 10.69 -7.84 -19.12
N ILE A 129 10.51 -8.00 -17.82
CA ILE A 129 9.34 -7.52 -17.09
C ILE A 129 9.81 -6.41 -16.15
N SER A 130 9.25 -5.20 -16.32
CA SER A 130 9.43 -4.11 -15.37
C SER A 130 8.25 -4.09 -14.41
N ILE A 131 8.53 -3.95 -13.11
CA ILE A 131 7.50 -3.92 -12.07
C ILE A 131 7.30 -2.47 -11.61
N ASN A 132 6.05 -2.00 -11.61
CA ASN A 132 5.68 -0.71 -11.02
C ASN A 132 4.94 -0.94 -9.70
N SER A 133 5.59 -0.61 -8.59
CA SER A 133 4.99 -0.63 -7.27
C SER A 133 4.29 0.70 -7.01
N ARG A 134 2.97 0.64 -6.85
CA ARG A 134 2.12 1.82 -6.64
C ARG A 134 1.52 1.80 -5.23
N ILE A 135 1.88 2.79 -4.41
CA ILE A 135 1.44 2.90 -3.02
C ILE A 135 0.78 4.25 -2.73
N LYS A 136 -0.08 4.30 -1.72
CA LYS A 136 -0.83 5.51 -1.35
C LYS A 136 0.06 6.51 -0.62
N LEU A 137 -0.04 7.77 -1.02
CA LEU A 137 0.55 8.92 -0.34
C LEU A 137 -0.59 9.78 0.21
N PHE A 138 -0.80 9.74 1.52
CA PHE A 138 -1.81 10.56 2.19
C PHE A 138 -1.17 11.87 2.64
N TYR A 139 -1.71 12.99 2.17
CA TYR A 139 -1.41 14.30 2.72
C TYR A 139 -2.35 14.58 3.89
N THR A 140 -1.76 14.81 5.06
CA THR A 140 -2.47 15.14 6.31
C THR A 140 -2.18 16.60 6.68
N PRO A 141 -3.20 17.48 6.63
CA PRO A 141 -3.11 18.86 7.11
C PRO A 141 -2.66 18.96 8.57
N GLU A 142 -2.10 20.11 8.96
CA GLU A 142 -1.54 20.30 10.31
C GLU A 142 -2.55 20.14 11.45
N GLY A 143 -3.84 20.42 11.20
CA GLY A 143 -4.91 20.30 12.18
C GLY A 143 -5.40 18.87 12.43
N LEU A 144 -4.89 17.88 11.67
CA LEU A 144 -5.32 16.49 11.76
C LEU A 144 -4.22 15.62 12.38
N SER A 145 -4.60 14.81 13.37
CA SER A 145 -3.66 13.94 14.08
C SER A 145 -3.57 12.55 13.43
N GLN A 146 -2.37 11.98 13.43
CA GLN A 146 -2.16 10.61 12.95
C GLN A 146 -2.87 9.56 13.83
N ASN A 147 -3.03 9.83 15.13
CA ASN A 147 -3.76 8.94 16.02
C ASN A 147 -5.25 8.85 15.64
N ASP A 148 -5.86 9.98 15.26
CA ASP A 148 -7.26 9.97 14.81
C ASP A 148 -7.40 9.29 13.45
N PHE A 149 -6.40 9.39 12.56
CA PHE A 149 -6.34 8.60 11.33
C PHE A 149 -6.40 7.10 11.64
N ASP A 150 -5.59 6.62 12.58
CA ASP A 150 -5.55 5.19 12.97
C ASP A 150 -6.85 4.71 13.65
N LEU A 151 -7.64 5.64 14.21
CA LEU A 151 -8.93 5.37 14.85
C LEU A 151 -10.14 5.63 13.95
N ALA A 152 -9.96 6.26 12.78
CA ALA A 152 -11.05 6.70 11.90
C ALA A 152 -12.01 5.56 11.51
N TYR A 153 -11.47 4.36 11.29
CA TYR A 153 -12.25 3.17 10.94
C TYR A 153 -13.29 2.75 12.00
N LYS A 154 -13.11 3.17 13.26
CA LYS A 154 -14.06 2.92 14.36
C LYS A 154 -15.29 3.82 14.28
N ASN A 155 -15.17 4.97 13.62
CA ASN A 155 -16.21 6.00 13.52
C ASN A 155 -17.08 5.87 12.26
N LEU A 156 -16.86 4.84 11.45
CA LEU A 156 -17.69 4.55 10.28
C LEU A 156 -19.12 4.18 10.72
N LYS A 157 -20.12 4.66 9.98
CA LYS A 157 -21.51 4.23 10.19
C LYS A 157 -21.89 3.24 9.09
N LEU A 158 -22.07 1.98 9.49
CA LEU A 158 -22.46 0.90 8.59
C LEU A 158 -23.89 0.46 8.87
N SER A 159 -24.67 0.22 7.82
CA SER A 159 -26.01 -0.35 7.89
C SER A 159 -26.31 -1.20 6.67
N VAL A 160 -27.23 -2.17 6.81
CA VAL A 160 -27.72 -2.96 5.68
C VAL A 160 -29.21 -2.70 5.52
N SER A 161 -29.62 -2.31 4.32
CA SER A 161 -31.03 -2.17 3.95
C SER A 161 -31.20 -2.44 2.45
N ASN A 162 -32.36 -2.98 2.05
CA ASN A 162 -32.68 -3.26 0.64
C ASN A 162 -31.58 -4.05 -0.13
N ASN A 163 -30.97 -5.04 0.52
CA ASN A 163 -29.84 -5.83 0.00
C ASN A 163 -28.64 -4.97 -0.41
N GLN A 164 -28.43 -3.83 0.25
CA GLN A 164 -27.26 -2.99 0.09
C GLN A 164 -26.59 -2.77 1.43
N LEU A 165 -25.26 -2.76 1.42
CA LEU A 165 -24.44 -2.28 2.51
C LEU A 165 -24.19 -0.79 2.30
N HIS A 166 -24.70 0.03 3.22
CA HIS A 166 -24.44 1.46 3.28
C HIS A 166 -23.31 1.75 4.26
N ILE A 167 -22.36 2.58 3.83
CA ILE A 167 -21.20 2.96 4.63
C ILE A 167 -21.02 4.47 4.54
N GLU A 168 -21.10 5.14 5.68
CA GLU A 168 -20.77 6.56 5.84
C GLU A 168 -19.41 6.68 6.54
N ASN A 169 -18.52 7.45 5.94
CA ASN A 169 -17.29 7.93 6.57
C ASN A 169 -17.46 9.40 6.96
N PRO A 170 -17.84 9.70 8.22
CA PRO A 170 -17.99 11.08 8.67
C PRO A 170 -16.65 11.75 9.03
N THR A 171 -15.52 11.02 8.93
CA THR A 171 -14.22 11.51 9.40
C THR A 171 -13.49 12.28 8.30
N PRO A 172 -12.54 13.16 8.65
CA PRO A 172 -11.69 13.87 7.69
C PRO A 172 -10.56 12.99 7.11
N TYR A 173 -10.61 11.68 7.31
CA TYR A 173 -9.55 10.73 6.98
C TYR A 173 -10.01 9.72 5.92
N TYR A 174 -9.07 9.28 5.07
CA TYR A 174 -9.33 8.13 4.21
C TYR A 174 -9.30 6.83 5.02
N VAL A 175 -10.27 5.94 4.81
CA VAL A 175 -10.26 4.61 5.43
C VAL A 175 -10.09 3.54 4.37
N THR A 176 -8.99 2.80 4.42
CA THR A 176 -8.78 1.64 3.55
C THR A 176 -9.15 0.37 4.32
N PHE A 177 -10.23 -0.29 3.93
CA PHE A 177 -10.56 -1.59 4.48
C PHE A 177 -9.49 -2.62 4.10
N SER A 178 -9.10 -3.45 5.06
CA SER A 178 -8.38 -4.70 4.76
C SER A 178 -9.37 -5.83 4.58
N THR A 179 -10.37 -5.90 5.44
CA THR A 179 -11.44 -6.89 5.35
C THR A 179 -12.77 -6.20 5.59
N LEU A 180 -13.79 -6.68 4.89
CA LEU A 180 -15.17 -6.30 5.11
C LEU A 180 -16.05 -7.50 4.76
N SER A 181 -17.00 -7.81 5.63
CA SER A 181 -17.99 -8.84 5.39
C SER A 181 -19.36 -8.48 5.96
N VAL A 182 -20.39 -9.09 5.39
CA VAL A 182 -21.75 -9.12 5.94
C VAL A 182 -22.15 -10.59 6.05
N GLY A 183 -22.20 -11.12 7.28
CA GLY A 183 -22.32 -12.55 7.50
C GLY A 183 -21.20 -13.33 6.80
N ASP A 184 -21.58 -14.30 5.95
CA ASP A 184 -20.65 -15.12 5.18
C ASP A 184 -20.15 -14.46 3.89
N TYR A 185 -20.75 -13.35 3.47
CA TYR A 185 -20.33 -12.65 2.26
C TYR A 185 -19.12 -11.76 2.55
N LYS A 186 -17.99 -12.07 1.93
CA LYS A 186 -16.73 -11.30 2.03
C LYS A 186 -16.51 -10.46 0.79
N PHE A 187 -16.16 -9.20 0.98
CA PHE A 187 -15.75 -8.32 -0.11
C PHE A 187 -14.30 -8.63 -0.48
N ASN A 188 -14.04 -9.02 -1.73
CA ASN A 188 -12.69 -9.42 -2.17
C ASN A 188 -11.71 -8.25 -2.26
N ARG A 189 -12.19 -7.03 -2.49
CA ARG A 189 -11.39 -5.80 -2.58
C ARG A 189 -12.23 -4.60 -2.14
N PRO A 190 -12.50 -4.44 -0.84
CA PRO A 190 -13.27 -3.31 -0.37
C PRO A 190 -12.53 -2.02 -0.72
N GLU A 191 -13.27 -1.04 -1.25
CA GLU A 191 -12.67 0.20 -1.73
C GLU A 191 -12.15 1.05 -0.55
N MET A 192 -11.31 2.02 -0.88
CA MET A 192 -10.92 3.05 0.06
C MET A 192 -12.04 4.09 0.16
N LEU A 193 -12.46 4.39 1.37
CA LEU A 193 -13.46 5.42 1.63
C LEU A 193 -12.80 6.78 1.71
N SER A 194 -13.29 7.73 0.92
CA SER A 194 -12.90 9.13 1.00
C SER A 194 -13.37 9.78 2.31
N PRO A 195 -12.72 10.86 2.78
CA PRO A 195 -13.25 11.68 3.87
C PRO A 195 -14.68 12.16 3.56
N GLU A 196 -15.52 12.23 4.59
CA GLU A 196 -16.86 12.86 4.53
C GLU A 196 -17.75 12.31 3.39
N SER A 197 -17.73 11.00 3.18
CA SER A 197 -18.35 10.37 2.01
C SER A 197 -19.29 9.22 2.36
N ASN A 198 -20.13 8.86 1.40
CA ASN A 198 -21.13 7.80 1.51
C ASN A 198 -20.97 6.82 0.36
N TYR A 199 -20.98 5.52 0.68
CA TYR A 199 -20.90 4.43 -0.29
C TYR A 199 -22.07 3.46 -0.10
N SER A 200 -22.49 2.84 -1.19
CA SER A 200 -23.52 1.80 -1.18
C SER A 200 -23.10 0.67 -2.08
N TRP A 201 -23.00 -0.54 -1.54
CA TRP A 201 -22.61 -1.72 -2.29
C TRP A 201 -23.71 -2.78 -2.26
N ASN A 202 -24.04 -3.31 -3.44
CA ASN A 202 -25.02 -4.38 -3.56
C ASN A 202 -24.51 -5.66 -2.89
N LEU A 203 -25.39 -6.28 -2.12
CA LEU A 203 -25.19 -7.58 -1.51
C LEU A 203 -25.94 -8.65 -2.31
N PRO A 204 -25.40 -9.87 -2.42
CA PRO A 204 -26.16 -11.00 -2.93
C PRO A 204 -27.48 -11.20 -2.18
N ASN A 205 -28.49 -11.70 -2.89
CA ASN A 205 -29.77 -12.03 -2.27
C ASN A 205 -29.58 -13.10 -1.17
N GLY A 206 -30.18 -12.86 -0.01
CA GLY A 206 -30.06 -13.75 1.15
C GLY A 206 -28.82 -13.51 2.02
N THR A 207 -27.97 -12.52 1.69
CA THR A 207 -26.92 -12.07 2.61
C THR A 207 -27.56 -11.49 3.87
N ASN A 208 -27.24 -12.10 5.02
CA ASN A 208 -27.70 -11.68 6.33
C ASN A 208 -26.60 -11.96 7.36
N GLY A 209 -26.64 -11.26 8.49
CA GLY A 209 -25.69 -11.44 9.58
C GLY A 209 -24.99 -10.15 9.97
N LYS A 210 -24.00 -10.30 10.86
CA LYS A 210 -23.23 -9.18 11.40
C LYS A 210 -22.29 -8.60 10.35
N ILE A 211 -22.05 -7.31 10.44
CA ILE A 211 -21.05 -6.61 9.63
C ILE A 211 -19.73 -6.71 10.37
N THR A 212 -18.68 -7.23 9.73
CA THR A 212 -17.33 -7.26 10.31
C THR A 212 -16.35 -6.53 9.42
N TRP A 213 -15.47 -5.74 10.02
CA TRP A 213 -14.48 -4.99 9.26
C TRP A 213 -13.23 -4.67 10.08
N ASN A 214 -12.12 -4.55 9.38
CA ASN A 214 -10.93 -3.86 9.86
C ASN A 214 -10.32 -3.06 8.72
N ALA A 215 -9.41 -2.16 9.09
CA ALA A 215 -8.74 -1.27 8.18
C ALA A 215 -7.23 -1.52 8.22
N VAL A 216 -6.54 -0.87 7.30
CA VAL A 216 -5.08 -0.74 7.33
C VAL A 216 -4.74 0.61 7.96
N ASN A 217 -3.94 0.62 9.01
CA ASN A 217 -3.51 1.83 9.74
C ASN A 217 -2.44 2.63 8.98
N SER A 218 -1.88 3.68 9.60
CA SER A 218 -0.85 4.57 9.01
C SER A 218 0.47 3.86 8.74
N TYR A 219 0.79 2.84 9.52
CA TYR A 219 2.01 2.03 9.41
C TYR A 219 1.87 0.86 8.43
N GLY A 220 0.71 0.71 7.78
CA GLY A 220 0.46 -0.42 6.87
C GLY A 220 0.06 -1.73 7.57
N GLY A 221 -0.14 -1.71 8.88
CA GLY A 221 -0.62 -2.85 9.67
C GLY A 221 -2.13 -2.95 9.74
N LEU A 222 -2.64 -4.12 10.14
CA LEU A 222 -4.07 -4.35 10.32
C LEU A 222 -4.57 -3.78 11.65
N THR A 223 -5.72 -3.12 11.62
CA THR A 223 -6.42 -2.70 12.83
C THR A 223 -7.21 -3.86 13.45
N GLU A 224 -7.66 -3.65 14.69
CA GLU A 224 -8.55 -4.59 15.38
C GLU A 224 -9.85 -4.80 14.60
N LEU A 225 -10.32 -6.05 14.55
CA LEU A 225 -11.56 -6.42 13.89
C LEU A 225 -12.77 -5.93 14.70
N LEU A 226 -13.61 -5.10 14.06
CA LEU A 226 -14.87 -4.65 14.60
C LEU A 226 -16.02 -5.51 14.10
N THR A 227 -17.09 -5.58 14.90
CA THR A 227 -18.30 -6.30 14.58
C THR A 227 -19.52 -5.48 14.99
N LYS A 228 -20.51 -5.41 14.10
CA LYS A 228 -21.81 -4.77 14.34
C LYS A 228 -22.94 -5.72 14.02
#